data_AF-A0A8K1F977-F1
#
_entry.id   AF-A0A8K1F977-F1
#
_cell.length_a   1.000
_cell.length_b   1.000
_cell.length_c   1.000
_cell.angle_alpha   90.00
_cell.angle_beta   90.00
_cell.angle_gamma   90.00
#
_symmetry.space_group_name_H-M   'P 1'
#
loop_
_entity.id
_entity.type
_entity.pdbx_description
1 polymer ?
#
loop_
_entity_poly.entity_id
_entity_poly.type
_entity_poly.pdbx_seq_one_letter_code
_entity_poly.pdbx_strand_id
1 'polypeptide(L)'
;MARVAPHTSPTDNDIQQQQIRAPSASGVHPVASIALASLWPLRVYWLAIVTMHLLVGAYFLLYAATYRYFASNPQTVASYLLGTVQESTEHFHTPVQGVSLAIVAAHALVVLKAIVCSVWSRDLVFSPPPGNRWFMTSRSDDDSQLRSFSIKRLMSPRLSMAWATIKRKMPSELEMLQVTNTVEVALQAYQANKISHLVAKPWINRLMVAAIVLNCWTIPIVNFWYRRKSSSRLRNLNDVRSETLAKLLLDALVDTVYGIAVPSAIFYPYATTIDLSTGLFPPNPDFFVVWRTDMWATANQFLVSSYVDLASKMMPGVTLLFGLWSMQRSRPSTVVNLRLVL
;
A
#
# COMPACT_ATOMS: atom_id res chain seq x y z
N MET A 1 74.59 -22.41 71.25
CA MET A 1 73.22 -22.95 71.15
C MET A 1 72.88 -23.15 69.68
N ALA A 2 72.38 -24.34 69.33
CA ALA A 2 71.64 -24.75 68.11
C ALA A 2 72.17 -24.28 66.73
N ARG A 3 72.74 -25.15 65.88
CA ARG A 3 72.14 -26.21 65.04
C ARG A 3 71.25 -25.63 63.91
N VAL A 4 71.39 -26.23 62.73
CA VAL A 4 70.48 -26.27 61.56
C VAL A 4 70.91 -25.47 60.31
N ALA A 5 71.51 -26.19 59.35
CA ALA A 5 71.19 -26.09 57.92
C ALA A 5 70.00 -27.05 57.63
N PRO A 6 69.40 -27.15 56.42
CA PRO A 6 69.30 -26.28 55.24
C PRO A 6 67.80 -26.05 54.85
N HIS A 7 67.49 -25.35 53.74
CA HIS A 7 66.21 -25.59 53.05
C HIS A 7 66.29 -25.39 51.53
N THR A 8 66.10 -26.49 50.83
CA THR A 8 65.71 -26.63 49.43
C THR A 8 64.22 -26.33 49.24
N SER A 9 63.84 -25.70 48.13
CA SER A 9 62.80 -26.24 47.23
C SER A 9 62.67 -25.41 45.94
N PRO A 10 62.76 -26.06 44.76
CA PRO A 10 62.29 -25.52 43.49
C PRO A 10 60.79 -25.80 43.28
N THR A 11 60.25 -25.26 42.18
CA THR A 11 59.01 -25.60 41.46
C THR A 11 57.72 -24.86 41.83
N ASP A 12 57.20 -24.12 40.83
CA ASP A 12 55.81 -23.67 40.75
C ASP A 12 55.23 -23.92 39.33
N ASN A 13 55.82 -24.90 38.61
CA ASN A 13 55.40 -25.27 37.25
C ASN A 13 54.72 -26.64 37.15
N ASP A 14 54.50 -27.35 38.26
CA ASP A 14 53.89 -28.69 38.24
C ASP A 14 52.94 -28.92 39.41
N ILE A 15 52.00 -27.98 39.64
CA ILE A 15 50.76 -28.31 40.34
C ILE A 15 49.61 -28.30 39.32
N GLN A 16 49.41 -29.51 38.80
CA GLN A 16 48.09 -30.08 38.52
C GLN A 16 47.29 -29.49 37.36
N GLN A 17 47.75 -29.87 36.16
CA GLN A 17 46.92 -30.66 35.24
C GLN A 17 46.19 -31.80 35.98
N GLN A 18 45.07 -31.50 36.66
CA GLN A 18 44.05 -32.49 37.04
C GLN A 18 42.76 -31.81 37.53
N GLN A 19 42.05 -31.13 36.62
CA GLN A 19 40.60 -30.92 36.79
C GLN A 19 39.89 -30.97 35.43
N ILE A 20 39.85 -32.16 34.86
CA ILE A 20 38.89 -32.56 33.82
C ILE A 20 37.60 -33.00 34.53
N ARG A 21 36.57 -32.14 34.54
CA ARG A 21 35.11 -32.44 34.46
C ARG A 21 34.28 -31.33 35.13
N ALA A 22 33.68 -30.47 34.30
CA ALA A 22 32.23 -30.31 34.17
C ALA A 22 31.94 -28.94 33.53
N PRO A 23 31.18 -28.85 32.42
CA PRO A 23 30.71 -27.58 31.90
C PRO A 23 29.65 -27.02 32.85
N SER A 24 29.94 -25.89 33.52
CA SER A 24 28.94 -25.14 34.25
C SER A 24 27.95 -24.53 33.25
N ALA A 25 26.85 -25.25 33.04
CA ALA A 25 25.69 -24.79 32.32
C ALA A 25 25.05 -23.60 33.06
N SER A 26 25.38 -22.38 32.63
CA SER A 26 24.53 -21.20 32.80
C SER A 26 24.87 -20.13 31.74
N GLY A 27 25.17 -20.58 30.53
CA GLY A 27 25.17 -19.74 29.33
C GLY A 27 23.77 -19.66 28.74
N VAL A 28 22.83 -18.99 29.41
CA VAL A 28 21.60 -18.52 28.74
C VAL A 28 21.85 -17.06 28.38
N HIS A 29 22.43 -16.89 27.20
CA HIS A 29 22.58 -15.59 26.56
C HIS A 29 21.22 -14.85 26.51
N PRO A 30 21.15 -13.55 26.86
CA PRO A 30 19.95 -12.73 26.66
C PRO A 30 19.58 -12.52 25.17
N VAL A 31 20.35 -13.10 24.24
CA VAL A 31 20.15 -13.00 22.78
C VAL A 31 18.79 -13.56 22.36
N ALA A 32 18.28 -14.60 23.03
CA ALA A 32 16.94 -15.14 22.74
C ALA A 32 15.80 -14.17 23.14
N SER A 33 16.00 -13.36 24.18
CA SER A 33 15.00 -12.38 24.64
C SER A 33 14.91 -11.13 23.74
N ILE A 34 15.96 -10.84 22.97
CA ILE A 34 15.99 -9.72 22.00
C ILE A 34 15.30 -10.14 20.68
N ALA A 35 15.26 -11.44 20.36
CA ALA A 35 14.60 -11.98 19.17
C ALA A 35 13.05 -12.01 19.28
N LEU A 36 12.51 -11.88 20.49
CA LEU A 36 11.07 -11.72 20.78
C LEU A 36 10.63 -10.24 20.85
N ALA A 37 11.43 -9.31 20.31
CA ALA A 37 10.94 -7.97 20.00
C ALA A 37 9.60 -8.12 19.24
N SER A 38 8.54 -7.58 19.82
CA SER A 38 7.17 -8.05 19.60
C SER A 38 6.84 -8.14 18.10
N LEU A 39 6.35 -9.31 17.67
CA LEU A 39 5.78 -9.49 16.32
C LEU A 39 4.45 -8.73 16.17
N TRP A 40 3.94 -8.16 17.26
CA TRP A 40 2.65 -7.48 17.32
C TRP A 40 2.52 -6.30 16.35
N PRO A 41 3.49 -5.37 16.22
CA PRO A 41 3.44 -4.30 15.24
C PRO A 41 3.33 -4.85 13.82
N LEU A 42 4.05 -5.94 13.49
CA LEU A 42 3.97 -6.56 12.17
C LEU A 42 2.58 -7.13 11.88
N ARG A 43 1.92 -7.72 12.87
CA ARG A 43 0.52 -8.20 12.76
C ARG A 43 -0.45 -7.04 12.56
N VAL A 44 -0.25 -5.93 13.28
CA VAL A 44 -1.04 -4.70 13.10
C VAL A 44 -0.85 -4.13 11.70
N TYR A 45 0.39 -4.05 11.21
CA TYR A 45 0.67 -3.62 9.84
C TYR A 45 0.03 -4.53 8.80
N TRP A 46 0.07 -5.85 9.00
CA TRP A 46 -0.59 -6.80 8.11
C TRP A 46 -2.09 -6.55 8.02
N LEU A 47 -2.74 -6.44 9.19
CA LEU A 47 -4.17 -6.19 9.27
C LEU A 47 -4.53 -4.86 8.61
N ALA A 48 -3.80 -3.79 8.93
CA ALA A 48 -4.04 -2.46 8.37
C ALA A 48 -3.94 -2.44 6.83
N ILE A 49 -2.91 -3.07 6.25
CA ILE A 49 -2.73 -3.14 4.80
C ILE A 49 -3.86 -3.95 4.16
N VAL A 50 -4.21 -5.11 4.71
CA VAL A 50 -5.31 -5.94 4.19
C VAL A 50 -6.64 -5.18 4.26
N THR A 51 -6.92 -4.52 5.40
CA THR A 51 -8.10 -3.68 5.56
C THR A 51 -8.12 -2.55 4.54
N MET A 52 -7.01 -1.86 4.30
CA MET A 52 -6.94 -0.80 3.28
C MET A 52 -7.23 -1.35 1.88
N HIS A 53 -6.65 -2.50 1.51
CA HIS A 53 -6.95 -3.11 0.21
C HIS A 53 -8.43 -3.49 0.06
N LEU A 54 -9.06 -4.00 1.13
CA LEU A 54 -10.48 -4.32 1.15
C LEU A 54 -11.35 -3.07 1.04
N LEU A 55 -11.03 -2.01 1.79
CA LEU A 55 -11.77 -0.73 1.75
C LEU A 55 -11.70 -0.09 0.35
N VAL A 56 -10.50 -0.01 -0.21
CA VAL A 56 -10.28 0.54 -1.56
C VAL A 56 -10.98 -0.32 -2.61
N GLY A 57 -10.87 -1.66 -2.51
CA GLY A 57 -11.58 -2.57 -3.40
C GLY A 57 -13.11 -2.44 -3.31
N ALA A 58 -13.66 -2.36 -2.10
CA ALA A 58 -15.09 -2.17 -1.89
C ALA A 58 -15.57 -0.82 -2.48
N TYR A 59 -14.80 0.25 -2.31
CA TYR A 59 -15.10 1.54 -2.91
C TYR A 59 -15.16 1.47 -4.43
N PHE A 60 -14.13 0.92 -5.10
CA PHE A 60 -14.14 0.84 -6.56
C PHE A 60 -15.21 -0.10 -7.11
N LEU A 61 -15.59 -1.14 -6.34
CA LEU A 61 -16.72 -1.99 -6.69
C LEU A 61 -18.04 -1.21 -6.64
N LEU A 62 -18.25 -0.43 -5.58
CA LEU A 62 -19.43 0.43 -5.45
C LEU A 62 -19.44 1.51 -6.53
N TYR A 63 -18.30 2.13 -6.81
CA TYR A 63 -18.14 3.15 -7.85
C TYR A 63 -18.47 2.60 -9.24
N ALA A 64 -17.98 1.40 -9.58
CA ALA A 64 -18.36 0.71 -10.81
C ALA A 64 -19.85 0.39 -10.86
N ALA A 65 -20.44 -0.05 -9.75
CA ALA A 65 -21.87 -0.34 -9.65
C ALA A 65 -22.72 0.92 -9.84
N THR A 66 -22.31 2.07 -9.28
CA THR A 66 -22.98 3.37 -9.49
C THR A 66 -23.00 3.75 -10.97
N TYR A 67 -21.86 3.65 -11.66
CA TYR A 67 -21.79 3.92 -13.10
C TYR A 67 -22.62 2.95 -13.94
N ARG A 68 -22.70 1.67 -13.53
CA ARG A 68 -23.55 0.68 -14.20
C ARG A 68 -25.03 0.98 -13.98
N TYR A 69 -25.40 1.40 -12.77
CA TYR A 69 -26.76 1.83 -12.45
C TYR A 69 -27.18 3.02 -13.30
N PHE A 70 -26.31 4.02 -13.45
CA PHE A 70 -26.56 5.18 -14.32
C PHE A 70 -26.70 4.80 -15.80
N ALA A 71 -25.85 3.91 -16.29
CA ALA A 71 -25.96 3.41 -17.67
C ALA A 71 -27.26 2.61 -17.92
N SER A 72 -27.77 1.90 -16.90
CA SER A 72 -28.94 1.02 -17.05
C SER A 72 -30.28 1.76 -16.83
N ASN A 73 -30.26 2.90 -16.13
CA ASN A 73 -31.46 3.66 -15.77
C ASN A 73 -31.39 5.11 -16.26
N PRO A 74 -31.21 5.34 -17.58
CA PRO A 74 -30.97 6.67 -18.11
C PRO A 74 -32.15 7.62 -17.87
N GLN A 75 -33.39 7.13 -17.86
CA GLN A 75 -34.58 7.99 -17.65
C GLN A 75 -34.74 8.45 -16.19
N THR A 76 -34.41 7.57 -15.24
CA THR A 76 -34.45 7.85 -13.80
C THR A 76 -33.37 8.86 -13.39
N VAL A 77 -32.22 8.83 -14.07
CA VAL A 77 -31.08 9.72 -13.81
C VAL A 77 -31.19 11.03 -14.60
N ALA A 78 -31.63 10.98 -15.85
CA ALA A 78 -31.79 12.14 -16.72
C ALA A 78 -32.93 13.08 -16.28
N SER A 79 -33.99 12.55 -15.65
CA SER A 79 -35.15 13.36 -15.26
C SER A 79 -34.92 14.24 -14.04
N TYR A 80 -33.99 13.89 -13.15
CA TYR A 80 -33.88 14.56 -11.84
C TYR A 80 -32.49 15.04 -11.43
N LEU A 81 -31.43 14.51 -12.03
CA LEU A 81 -30.05 14.76 -11.60
C LEU A 81 -29.21 15.46 -12.67
N LEU A 82 -29.37 15.05 -13.92
CA LEU A 82 -28.19 14.99 -14.76
C LEU A 82 -28.51 14.97 -16.26
N GLY A 83 -29.58 15.60 -16.79
CA GLY A 83 -29.74 15.69 -18.26
C GLY A 83 -28.45 16.20 -18.95
N THR A 84 -27.85 17.26 -18.40
CA THR A 84 -26.60 17.85 -18.91
C THR A 84 -25.32 17.15 -18.44
N VAL A 85 -25.25 16.67 -17.19
CA VAL A 85 -24.03 15.97 -16.73
C VAL A 85 -23.98 14.55 -17.27
N GLN A 86 -25.10 13.82 -17.32
CA GLN A 86 -25.15 12.46 -17.87
C GLN A 86 -24.70 12.51 -19.33
N GLU A 87 -25.21 13.45 -20.11
CA GLU A 87 -24.74 13.70 -21.47
C GLU A 87 -23.23 13.99 -21.49
N SER A 88 -22.71 14.78 -20.55
CA SER A 88 -21.26 15.05 -20.46
C SER A 88 -20.41 13.87 -19.94
N THR A 89 -21.00 12.90 -19.21
CA THR A 89 -20.29 11.80 -18.56
C THR A 89 -20.51 10.43 -19.20
N GLU A 90 -21.46 10.31 -20.12
CA GLU A 90 -21.87 9.04 -20.74
C GLU A 90 -20.67 8.34 -21.42
N HIS A 91 -19.84 9.11 -22.12
CA HIS A 91 -18.62 8.61 -22.75
C HIS A 91 -17.62 8.00 -21.75
N PHE A 92 -17.71 8.33 -20.46
CA PHE A 92 -16.84 7.79 -19.40
C PHE A 92 -17.45 6.58 -18.68
N HIS A 93 -18.70 6.19 -18.92
CA HIS A 93 -19.33 5.08 -18.21
C HIS A 93 -18.56 3.77 -18.38
N THR A 94 -18.30 3.36 -19.62
CA THR A 94 -17.58 2.11 -19.91
C THR A 94 -16.12 2.14 -19.44
N PRO A 95 -15.33 3.21 -19.71
CA PRO A 95 -13.97 3.31 -19.17
C PRO A 95 -13.91 3.25 -17.65
N VAL A 96 -14.78 3.97 -16.94
CA VAL A 96 -14.80 4.00 -15.47
C VAL A 96 -15.10 2.62 -14.90
N GLN A 97 -16.13 1.95 -15.42
CA GLN A 97 -16.48 0.60 -14.98
C GLN A 97 -15.33 -0.38 -15.20
N GLY A 98 -14.74 -0.38 -16.40
CA GLY A 98 -13.64 -1.27 -16.76
C GLY A 98 -12.41 -1.08 -15.89
N VAL A 99 -11.95 0.16 -15.70
CA VAL A 99 -10.77 0.46 -14.88
C VAL A 99 -11.04 0.15 -13.40
N SER A 100 -12.22 0.54 -12.88
CA SER A 100 -12.58 0.26 -11.49
C SER A 100 -12.63 -1.24 -11.21
N LEU A 101 -13.25 -2.04 -12.08
CA LEU A 101 -13.28 -3.50 -11.94
C LEU A 101 -11.89 -4.14 -12.05
N ALA A 102 -11.01 -3.61 -12.90
CA ALA A 102 -9.62 -4.06 -12.96
C ALA A 102 -8.87 -3.78 -11.65
N ILE A 103 -9.07 -2.61 -11.05
CA ILE A 103 -8.52 -2.27 -9.72
C ILE A 103 -9.08 -3.24 -8.67
N VAL A 104 -10.41 -3.46 -8.62
CA VAL A 104 -11.04 -4.42 -7.70
C VAL A 104 -10.41 -5.80 -7.81
N ALA A 105 -10.26 -6.31 -9.04
CA ALA A 105 -9.65 -7.62 -9.28
C ALA A 105 -8.20 -7.66 -8.76
N ALA A 106 -7.41 -6.62 -9.01
CA ALA A 106 -6.04 -6.55 -8.52
C ALA A 106 -5.95 -6.53 -6.99
N HIS A 107 -6.80 -5.75 -6.31
CA HIS A 107 -6.88 -5.72 -4.85
C HIS A 107 -7.33 -7.07 -4.28
N ALA A 108 -8.34 -7.70 -4.88
CA ALA A 108 -8.82 -9.02 -4.46
C ALA A 108 -7.72 -10.08 -4.58
N LEU A 109 -6.93 -10.07 -5.66
CA LEU A 109 -5.79 -10.97 -5.85
C LEU A 109 -4.71 -10.75 -4.79
N VAL A 110 -4.42 -9.49 -4.44
CA VAL A 110 -3.45 -9.15 -3.38
C VAL A 110 -3.91 -9.68 -2.02
N VAL A 111 -5.17 -9.45 -1.66
CA VAL A 111 -5.75 -9.92 -0.40
C VAL A 111 -5.78 -11.44 -0.36
N LEU A 112 -6.23 -12.10 -1.43
CA LEU A 112 -6.26 -13.55 -1.54
C LEU A 112 -4.86 -14.13 -1.37
N LYS A 113 -3.86 -13.57 -2.07
CA LYS A 113 -2.45 -13.97 -1.93
C LYS A 113 -1.98 -13.81 -0.48
N ALA A 114 -2.28 -12.69 0.18
CA ALA A 114 -1.89 -12.45 1.56
C ALA A 114 -2.52 -13.48 2.52
N ILE A 115 -3.81 -13.78 2.38
CA ILE A 115 -4.53 -14.77 3.19
C ILE A 115 -3.94 -16.15 2.97
N VAL A 116 -3.82 -16.59 1.71
CA VAL A 116 -3.31 -17.91 1.34
C VAL A 116 -1.87 -18.11 1.84
N CYS A 117 -0.99 -17.11 1.66
CA CYS A 117 0.36 -17.15 2.20
C CYS A 117 0.36 -17.25 3.73
N SER A 118 -0.57 -16.57 4.39
CA SER A 118 -0.63 -16.53 5.84
C SER A 118 -1.14 -17.85 6.43
N VAL A 119 -2.17 -18.44 5.82
CA VAL A 119 -2.70 -19.76 6.20
C VAL A 119 -1.63 -20.84 6.03
N TRP A 120 -0.92 -20.86 4.91
CA TRP A 120 0.12 -21.87 4.67
C TRP A 120 1.35 -21.68 5.55
N SER A 121 1.74 -20.44 5.82
CA SER A 121 2.90 -20.17 6.69
C SER A 121 2.55 -20.26 8.17
N ARG A 122 1.26 -20.38 8.52
CA ARG A 122 0.73 -20.25 9.89
C ARG A 122 1.20 -18.98 10.60
N ASP A 123 1.45 -17.92 9.83
CA ASP A 123 1.94 -16.63 10.28
C ASP A 123 1.47 -15.54 9.31
N LEU A 124 1.36 -14.29 9.76
CA LEU A 124 0.83 -13.20 8.93
C LEU A 124 1.90 -12.66 7.97
N VAL A 125 1.90 -13.14 6.72
CA VAL A 125 2.94 -12.82 5.73
C VAL A 125 2.34 -12.50 4.36
N PHE A 126 2.85 -11.44 3.72
CA PHE A 126 2.44 -11.03 2.37
C PHE A 126 3.09 -11.82 1.23
N SER A 127 4.14 -12.60 1.50
CA SER A 127 4.77 -13.49 0.52
C SER A 127 5.47 -14.63 1.24
N PRO A 128 5.50 -15.85 0.67
CA PRO A 128 5.98 -17.03 1.36
C PRO A 128 7.43 -16.87 1.84
N PRO A 129 7.82 -17.56 2.94
CA PRO A 129 9.19 -17.56 3.41
C PRO A 129 10.13 -18.19 2.37
N PRO A 130 11.36 -17.66 2.22
CA PRO A 130 12.34 -18.23 1.31
C PRO A 130 12.67 -19.67 1.74
N GLY A 131 12.43 -20.64 0.86
CA GLY A 131 12.69 -22.07 1.11
C GLY A 131 11.46 -22.98 1.13
N ASN A 132 10.23 -22.44 1.06
CA ASN A 132 9.04 -23.26 0.87
C ASN A 132 8.96 -23.73 -0.60
N ARG A 133 9.45 -24.95 -0.84
CA ARG A 133 9.61 -25.58 -2.16
C ARG A 133 8.34 -25.68 -3.01
N TRP A 134 7.14 -25.56 -2.42
CA TRP A 134 5.88 -25.63 -3.17
C TRP A 134 5.56 -24.36 -3.99
N PHE A 135 6.10 -23.19 -3.62
CA PHE A 135 6.13 -21.99 -4.48
C PHE A 135 7.44 -21.85 -5.27
N MET A 136 8.41 -22.70 -4.92
CA MET A 136 9.73 -22.80 -5.55
C MET A 136 9.86 -24.12 -6.32
N THR A 137 8.76 -24.66 -6.85
CA THR A 137 8.79 -25.51 -8.04
C THR A 137 8.98 -24.61 -9.26
N SER A 138 10.09 -23.88 -9.27
CA SER A 138 11.02 -23.77 -10.39
C SER A 138 12.12 -22.75 -10.07
N ARG A 139 12.98 -23.10 -9.10
CA ARG A 139 14.29 -22.46 -8.97
C ARG A 139 15.35 -23.55 -8.78
N SER A 140 15.45 -24.40 -9.79
CA SER A 140 16.55 -25.33 -10.04
C SER A 140 16.98 -25.10 -11.49
N ASP A 141 18.13 -24.44 -11.68
CA ASP A 141 19.00 -24.41 -12.86
C ASP A 141 18.43 -24.29 -14.28
N ASP A 142 17.15 -23.93 -14.42
CA ASP A 142 16.47 -23.72 -15.70
C ASP A 142 16.20 -22.22 -15.96
N ASP A 143 17.16 -21.38 -15.56
CA ASP A 143 17.18 -19.92 -15.78
C ASP A 143 17.31 -19.55 -17.28
N SER A 144 17.27 -20.56 -18.16
CA SER A 144 17.18 -20.41 -19.61
C SER A 144 15.76 -20.64 -20.19
N GLN A 145 14.86 -21.32 -19.48
CA GLN A 145 13.53 -21.71 -20.03
C GLN A 145 12.32 -20.95 -19.45
N LEU A 146 12.43 -20.37 -18.24
CA LEU A 146 11.31 -19.66 -17.59
C LEU A 146 11.30 -18.13 -17.77
N ARG A 147 11.95 -17.66 -18.83
CA ARG A 147 11.61 -16.40 -19.52
C ARG A 147 10.28 -16.47 -20.31
N SER A 148 9.57 -17.60 -20.27
CA SER A 148 8.47 -17.92 -21.19
C SER A 148 7.04 -17.90 -20.61
N PHE A 149 6.82 -17.73 -19.30
CA PHE A 149 5.53 -17.23 -18.80
C PHE A 149 5.42 -15.72 -19.01
N SER A 150 5.60 -15.37 -20.26
CA SER A 150 5.37 -14.06 -20.79
C SER A 150 3.87 -13.83 -20.90
N ILE A 151 3.46 -12.65 -20.46
CA ILE A 151 2.25 -11.95 -20.91
C ILE A 151 2.13 -11.90 -22.46
N LYS A 152 3.17 -12.33 -23.21
CA LYS A 152 3.16 -12.61 -24.66
C LYS A 152 2.02 -13.51 -25.14
N ARG A 153 1.43 -14.38 -24.31
CA ARG A 153 0.28 -15.19 -24.77
C ARG A 153 -1.05 -14.42 -24.81
N LEU A 154 -1.09 -13.23 -24.18
CA LEU A 154 -2.23 -12.32 -24.21
C LEU A 154 -1.93 -11.00 -24.94
N MET A 155 -0.65 -10.66 -25.09
CA MET A 155 -0.19 -9.48 -25.81
C MET A 155 0.26 -9.84 -27.22
N SER A 156 -0.37 -9.20 -28.21
CA SER A 156 0.07 -9.27 -29.61
C SER A 156 1.58 -8.98 -29.72
N PRO A 157 2.28 -9.55 -30.72
CA PRO A 157 3.73 -9.38 -30.88
C PRO A 157 4.17 -7.91 -30.88
N ARG A 158 3.31 -6.98 -31.33
CA ARG A 158 3.50 -5.53 -31.27
C ARG A 158 3.59 -4.98 -29.85
N LEU A 159 2.70 -5.43 -28.96
CA LEU A 159 2.68 -5.02 -27.56
C LEU A 159 3.90 -5.54 -26.78
N SER A 160 4.38 -6.74 -27.11
CA SER A 160 5.60 -7.29 -26.47
C SER A 160 6.85 -6.50 -26.84
N MET A 161 6.92 -6.00 -28.08
CA MET A 161 8.03 -5.19 -28.58
C MET A 161 7.97 -3.76 -28.01
N ALA A 162 6.78 -3.19 -27.91
CA ALA A 162 6.54 -1.92 -27.21
C ALA A 162 6.93 -2.04 -25.73
N TRP A 163 6.51 -3.11 -25.03
CA TRP A 163 6.86 -3.35 -23.63
C TRP A 163 8.36 -3.54 -23.39
N ALA A 164 9.05 -4.25 -24.28
CA ALA A 164 10.50 -4.41 -24.22
C ALA A 164 11.23 -3.08 -24.43
N THR A 165 10.72 -2.22 -25.31
CA THR A 165 11.27 -0.89 -25.58
C THR A 165 11.04 0.06 -24.41
N ILE A 166 9.84 0.02 -23.80
CA ILE A 166 9.48 0.77 -22.59
C ILE A 166 10.39 0.35 -21.42
N LYS A 167 10.57 -0.95 -21.20
CA LYS A 167 11.39 -1.50 -20.12
C LYS A 167 12.88 -1.13 -20.26
N ARG A 168 13.38 -0.99 -21.49
CA ARG A 168 14.77 -0.60 -21.76
C ARG A 168 15.04 0.90 -21.58
N LYS A 169 13.96 1.71 -21.61
CA LYS A 169 13.96 3.15 -21.31
C LYS A 169 13.47 3.47 -19.89
N MET A 170 13.13 2.46 -19.08
CA MET A 170 12.63 2.71 -17.73
C MET A 170 13.77 3.28 -16.87
N PRO A 171 13.53 4.38 -16.14
CA PRO A 171 14.48 4.92 -15.19
C PRO A 171 14.87 3.89 -14.13
N SER A 172 15.99 4.13 -13.43
CA SER A 172 16.38 3.35 -12.26
C SER A 172 15.24 3.28 -11.21
N GLU A 173 15.25 2.28 -10.32
CA GLU A 173 14.17 2.09 -9.34
C GLU A 173 13.89 3.36 -8.50
N LEU A 174 14.93 4.16 -8.23
CA LEU A 174 14.84 5.43 -7.52
C LEU A 174 14.15 6.53 -8.35
N GLU A 175 14.49 6.65 -9.62
CA GLU A 175 13.89 7.62 -10.54
C GLU A 175 12.41 7.29 -10.83
N MET A 176 12.06 6.00 -10.93
CA MET A 176 10.67 5.56 -11.10
C MET A 176 9.80 5.92 -9.88
N LEU A 177 10.35 5.80 -8.67
CA LEU A 177 9.66 6.21 -7.43
C LEU A 177 9.45 7.73 -7.40
N GLN A 178 10.45 8.52 -7.76
CA GLN A 178 10.35 9.98 -7.83
C GLN A 178 9.31 10.44 -8.86
N VAL A 179 9.28 9.82 -10.04
CA VAL A 179 8.27 10.10 -11.07
C VAL A 179 6.87 9.76 -10.56
N THR A 180 6.70 8.61 -9.91
CA THR A 180 5.40 8.17 -9.38
C THR A 180 4.86 9.16 -8.36
N ASN A 181 5.68 9.55 -7.37
CA ASN A 181 5.30 10.53 -6.36
C ASN A 181 5.00 11.90 -6.97
N THR A 182 5.76 12.32 -7.99
CA THR A 182 5.52 13.59 -8.68
C THR A 182 4.18 13.57 -9.42
N VAL A 183 3.88 12.48 -10.13
CA VAL A 183 2.61 12.28 -10.84
C VAL A 183 1.45 12.24 -9.84
N GLU A 184 1.61 11.56 -8.72
CA GLU A 184 0.61 11.50 -7.65
C GLU A 184 0.29 12.88 -7.10
N VAL A 185 1.31 13.64 -6.69
CA VAL A 185 1.13 15.01 -6.17
C VAL A 185 0.51 15.92 -7.23
N ALA A 186 0.87 15.76 -8.51
CA ALA A 186 0.27 16.54 -9.60
C ALA A 186 -1.22 16.20 -9.79
N LEU A 187 -1.60 14.92 -9.72
CA LEU A 187 -3.00 14.47 -9.82
C LEU A 187 -3.80 14.88 -8.58
N GLN A 188 -3.20 14.86 -7.39
CA GLN A 188 -3.78 15.44 -6.19
C GLN A 188 -3.97 16.96 -6.38
N ALA A 189 -2.95 17.72 -6.80
CA ALA A 189 -3.10 19.15 -7.05
C ALA A 189 -4.21 19.48 -8.07
N TYR A 190 -4.31 18.68 -9.15
CA TYR A 190 -5.40 18.79 -10.13
C TYR A 190 -6.78 18.64 -9.47
N GLN A 191 -6.95 17.61 -8.63
CA GLN A 191 -8.22 17.37 -7.94
C GLN A 191 -8.54 18.43 -6.88
N ALA A 192 -7.54 18.96 -6.18
CA ALA A 192 -7.72 20.05 -5.23
C ALA A 192 -8.15 21.33 -5.94
N ASN A 193 -7.56 21.62 -7.12
CA ASN A 193 -7.98 22.72 -7.96
C ASN A 193 -9.40 22.53 -8.51
N LYS A 194 -9.75 21.31 -8.95
CA LYS A 194 -11.10 21.01 -9.41
C LYS A 194 -12.14 21.21 -8.28
N ILE A 195 -11.85 20.71 -7.08
CA ILE A 195 -12.71 20.86 -5.90
C ILE A 195 -12.88 22.32 -5.48
N SER A 196 -11.82 23.13 -5.55
CA SER A 196 -11.87 24.54 -5.14
C SER A 196 -12.80 25.36 -6.04
N HIS A 197 -12.87 25.03 -7.33
CA HIS A 197 -13.78 25.66 -8.28
C HIS A 197 -15.22 25.15 -8.18
N LEU A 198 -15.43 23.86 -7.91
CA LEU A 198 -16.76 23.26 -7.91
C LEU A 198 -17.50 23.44 -6.57
N VAL A 199 -16.88 23.06 -5.45
CA VAL A 199 -17.59 22.99 -4.16
C VAL A 199 -17.28 24.20 -3.27
N ALA A 200 -16.19 24.93 -3.53
CA ALA A 200 -15.80 26.22 -2.92
C ALA A 200 -15.97 26.37 -1.39
N LYS A 201 -16.14 25.28 -0.63
CA LYS A 201 -16.28 25.32 0.84
C LYS A 201 -14.90 25.45 1.47
N PRO A 202 -14.67 26.45 2.35
CA PRO A 202 -13.34 26.71 2.93
C PRO A 202 -12.75 25.51 3.67
N TRP A 203 -13.58 24.74 4.39
CA TRP A 203 -13.11 23.58 5.15
C TRP A 203 -12.62 22.44 4.24
N ILE A 204 -13.26 22.23 3.09
CA ILE A 204 -12.86 21.22 2.10
C ILE A 204 -11.53 21.64 1.49
N ASN A 205 -11.42 22.89 1.04
CA ASN A 205 -10.19 23.39 0.42
C ASN A 205 -9.00 23.30 1.39
N ARG A 206 -9.20 23.63 2.68
CA ARG A 206 -8.16 23.47 3.72
C ARG A 206 -7.76 22.01 3.90
N LEU A 207 -8.73 21.09 3.93
CA LEU A 207 -8.47 19.66 4.07
C LEU A 207 -7.67 19.11 2.86
N MET A 208 -8.00 19.53 1.65
CA MET A 208 -7.31 19.12 0.42
C MET A 208 -5.86 19.62 0.38
N VAL A 209 -5.63 20.88 0.76
CA VAL A 209 -4.28 21.44 0.89
C VAL A 209 -3.50 20.71 1.98
N ALA A 210 -4.13 20.44 3.13
CA ALA A 210 -3.50 19.69 4.20
C ALA A 210 -3.12 18.27 3.75
N ALA A 211 -3.96 17.58 2.99
CA ALA A 211 -3.65 16.26 2.44
C ALA A 211 -2.43 16.30 1.50
N ILE A 212 -2.33 17.28 0.60
CA ILE A 212 -1.16 17.46 -0.28
C ILE A 212 0.12 17.71 0.55
N VAL A 213 0.05 18.61 1.54
CA VAL A 213 1.20 18.91 2.41
C VAL A 213 1.61 17.67 3.21
N LEU A 214 0.65 16.94 3.77
CA LEU A 214 0.90 15.70 4.48
C LEU A 214 1.54 14.67 3.57
N ASN A 215 1.07 14.49 2.34
CA ASN A 215 1.68 13.55 1.39
C ASN A 215 3.17 13.88 1.15
N CYS A 216 3.48 15.14 0.89
CA CYS A 216 4.85 15.62 0.73
C CYS A 216 5.72 15.44 2.00
N TRP A 217 5.13 15.50 3.19
CA TRP A 217 5.85 15.45 4.46
C TRP A 217 5.89 14.06 5.10
N THR A 218 5.05 13.13 4.67
CA THR A 218 4.99 11.74 5.17
C THR A 218 6.36 11.10 5.17
N ILE A 219 7.07 11.15 4.04
CA ILE A 219 8.39 10.52 3.90
C ILE A 219 9.44 11.21 4.80
N PRO A 220 9.64 12.55 4.77
CA PRO A 220 10.54 13.25 5.67
C PRO A 220 10.26 13.01 7.16
N ILE A 221 8.98 13.07 7.58
CA ILE A 221 8.58 12.90 8.97
C ILE A 221 8.93 11.50 9.47
N VAL A 222 8.55 10.47 8.70
CA VAL A 222 8.87 9.08 9.08
C VAL A 222 10.38 8.87 9.12
N ASN A 223 11.12 9.38 8.13
CA ASN A 223 12.59 9.32 8.12
C ASN A 223 13.20 9.99 9.37
N PHE A 224 12.71 11.16 9.75
CA PHE A 224 13.20 11.90 10.92
C PHE A 224 12.93 11.13 12.22
N TRP A 225 11.71 10.59 12.37
CA TRP A 225 11.31 9.81 13.55
C TRP A 225 12.17 8.55 13.72
N TYR A 226 12.36 7.79 12.64
CA TYR A 226 13.17 6.57 12.68
C TYR A 226 14.67 6.85 12.84
N ARG A 227 15.19 7.96 12.28
CA ARG A 227 16.57 8.39 12.53
C ARG A 227 16.81 8.76 13.99
N ARG A 228 15.88 9.47 14.63
CA ARG A 228 15.97 9.85 16.05
C ARG A 228 15.97 8.63 16.97
N LYS A 229 15.19 7.60 16.63
CA LYS A 229 15.15 6.33 17.37
C LYS A 229 16.42 5.49 17.17
N SER A 230 17.02 5.55 15.98
CA SER A 230 18.20 4.77 15.58
C SER A 230 19.52 5.49 15.86
N SER A 231 19.72 6.05 17.06
CA SER A 231 20.98 6.68 17.46
C SER A 231 22.11 5.66 17.78
N SER A 232 21.82 4.37 17.70
CA SER A 232 22.75 3.25 17.87
C SER A 232 23.19 2.70 16.50
N ARG A 233 24.49 2.45 16.34
CA ARG A 233 25.18 2.07 15.08
C ARG A 233 24.71 0.73 14.46
N LEU A 234 23.84 -0.02 15.14
CA LEU A 234 23.13 -1.20 14.61
C LEU A 234 21.63 -0.90 14.46
N ARG A 235 21.21 -0.49 13.26
CA ARG A 235 19.79 -0.40 12.93
C ARG A 235 19.24 -1.82 12.76
N ASN A 236 18.28 -2.22 13.58
CA ASN A 236 17.68 -3.56 13.50
C ASN A 236 16.88 -3.71 12.19
N LEU A 237 16.89 -4.90 11.59
CA LEU A 237 16.09 -5.23 10.39
C LEU A 237 14.59 -4.99 10.61
N ASN A 238 14.11 -5.19 11.83
CA ASN A 238 12.71 -4.94 12.19
C ASN A 238 12.37 -3.43 12.14
N ASP A 239 13.33 -2.55 12.49
CA ASP A 239 13.11 -1.11 12.42
C ASP A 239 12.99 -0.65 10.95
N VAL A 240 13.87 -1.14 10.06
CA VAL A 240 13.82 -0.82 8.61
C VAL A 240 12.50 -1.28 7.99
N ARG A 241 12.03 -2.48 8.32
CA ARG A 241 10.74 -2.98 7.84
C ARG A 241 9.58 -2.15 8.34
N SER A 242 9.57 -1.80 9.63
CA SER A 242 8.52 -0.98 10.21
C SER A 242 8.51 0.44 9.63
N GLU A 243 9.68 1.01 9.33
CA GLU A 243 9.81 2.32 8.67
C GLU A 243 9.13 2.32 7.30
N THR A 244 9.40 1.30 6.48
CA THR A 244 8.79 1.18 5.15
C THR A 244 7.29 0.91 5.22
N LEU A 245 6.84 0.08 6.16
CA LEU A 245 5.42 -0.19 6.37
C LEU A 245 4.67 1.06 6.86
N ALA A 246 5.27 1.85 7.74
CA ALA A 246 4.71 3.11 8.22
C ALA A 246 4.56 4.13 7.09
N LYS A 247 5.58 4.26 6.22
CA LYS A 247 5.50 5.11 5.02
C LYS A 247 4.33 4.69 4.13
N LEU A 248 4.26 3.41 3.78
CA LEU A 248 3.19 2.89 2.92
C LEU A 248 1.79 3.13 3.51
N LEU A 249 1.61 2.87 4.81
CA LEU A 249 0.31 3.06 5.44
C LEU A 249 -0.10 4.52 5.52
N LEU A 250 0.83 5.41 5.87
CA LEU A 250 0.51 6.83 6.00
C LEU A 250 0.20 7.45 4.63
N ASP A 251 0.98 7.09 3.62
CA ASP A 251 0.78 7.44 2.21
C ASP A 251 -0.61 6.96 1.73
N ALA A 252 -0.89 5.66 1.87
CA ALA A 252 -2.17 5.08 1.50
C ALA A 252 -3.37 5.66 2.26
N LEU A 253 -3.18 6.02 3.54
CA LEU A 253 -4.23 6.66 4.35
C LEU A 253 -4.56 8.04 3.82
N VAL A 254 -3.53 8.86 3.53
CA VAL A 254 -3.71 10.21 2.96
C VAL A 254 -4.40 10.10 1.61
N ASP A 255 -3.96 9.21 0.73
CA ASP A 255 -4.56 8.93 -0.57
C ASP A 255 -6.02 8.49 -0.48
N THR A 256 -6.33 7.60 0.48
CA THR A 256 -7.70 7.11 0.70
C THR A 256 -8.59 8.22 1.21
N VAL A 257 -8.13 9.01 2.19
CA VAL A 257 -8.91 10.15 2.70
C VAL A 257 -9.18 11.14 1.56
N TYR A 258 -8.14 11.45 0.80
CA TYR A 258 -8.15 12.43 -0.27
C TYR A 258 -9.04 12.03 -1.46
N GLY A 259 -8.76 10.87 -2.05
CA GLY A 259 -9.38 10.45 -3.32
C GLY A 259 -10.66 9.64 -3.15
N ILE A 260 -10.95 9.15 -1.95
CA ILE A 260 -12.13 8.33 -1.66
C ILE A 260 -13.03 8.99 -0.63
N ALA A 261 -12.53 9.24 0.58
CA ALA A 261 -13.38 9.65 1.71
C ALA A 261 -13.99 11.05 1.49
N VAL A 262 -13.19 12.03 1.08
CA VAL A 262 -13.65 13.42 0.87
C VAL A 262 -14.70 13.49 -0.26
N PRO A 263 -14.45 13.00 -1.49
CA PRO A 263 -15.46 13.01 -2.55
C PRO A 263 -16.75 12.28 -2.15
N SER A 264 -16.63 11.13 -1.47
CA SER A 264 -17.78 10.36 -1.00
C SER A 264 -18.58 11.12 0.05
N ALA A 265 -17.92 11.75 1.03
CA ALA A 265 -18.57 12.49 2.10
C ALA A 265 -19.31 13.74 1.60
N ILE A 266 -18.78 14.40 0.55
CA ILE A 266 -19.46 15.56 -0.05
C ILE A 266 -20.68 15.12 -0.86
N PHE A 267 -20.61 13.97 -1.56
CA PHE A 267 -21.73 13.48 -2.37
C PHE A 267 -22.83 12.77 -1.55
N TYR A 268 -22.46 12.14 -0.43
CA TYR A 268 -23.35 11.30 0.38
C TYR A 268 -24.70 11.94 0.76
N PRO A 269 -24.77 13.21 1.22
CA PRO A 269 -26.04 13.85 1.57
C PRO A 269 -27.04 13.87 0.41
N TYR A 270 -26.55 14.10 -0.82
CA TYR A 270 -27.39 14.11 -2.03
C TYR A 270 -27.85 12.69 -2.40
N ALA A 271 -26.99 11.68 -2.23
CA ALA A 271 -27.36 10.30 -2.49
C ALA A 271 -28.49 9.82 -1.57
N THR A 272 -28.52 10.26 -0.31
CA THR A 272 -29.55 9.87 0.66
C THR A 272 -30.90 10.53 0.45
N THR A 273 -30.96 11.63 -0.29
CA THR A 273 -32.22 12.33 -0.60
C THR A 273 -32.93 11.78 -1.83
N ILE A 274 -32.34 10.79 -2.50
CA ILE A 274 -32.95 10.11 -3.65
C ILE A 274 -33.98 9.12 -3.10
N ASP A 275 -35.25 9.30 -3.47
CA ASP A 275 -36.25 8.26 -3.31
C ASP A 275 -35.93 7.14 -4.31
N LEU A 276 -35.48 5.98 -3.83
CA LEU A 276 -35.09 4.86 -4.69
C LEU A 276 -36.29 4.22 -5.42
N SER A 277 -37.53 4.45 -4.95
CA SER A 277 -38.73 3.87 -5.55
C SER A 277 -39.20 4.64 -6.78
N THR A 278 -39.08 5.97 -6.74
CA THR A 278 -39.43 6.85 -7.85
C THR A 278 -38.20 7.31 -8.64
N GLY A 279 -37.02 7.24 -8.02
CA GLY A 279 -35.76 7.79 -8.51
C GLY A 279 -35.66 9.31 -8.41
N LEU A 280 -36.60 9.96 -7.71
CA LEU A 280 -36.79 11.39 -7.72
C LEU A 280 -36.32 12.02 -6.41
N PHE A 281 -35.95 13.30 -6.48
CA PHE A 281 -35.73 14.10 -5.28
C PHE A 281 -37.07 14.64 -4.78
N PRO A 282 -37.25 14.78 -3.45
CA PRO A 282 -38.45 15.38 -2.91
C PRO A 282 -38.65 16.79 -3.51
N PRO A 283 -39.85 17.12 -4.00
CA PRO A 283 -40.12 18.43 -4.59
C PRO A 283 -40.14 19.49 -3.49
N ASN A 284 -38.98 20.10 -3.20
CA ASN A 284 -38.90 21.26 -2.33
C ASN A 284 -38.63 22.53 -3.16
N PRO A 285 -39.66 23.36 -3.40
CA PRO A 285 -39.54 24.52 -4.28
C PRO A 285 -38.70 25.67 -3.69
N ASP A 286 -38.60 25.80 -2.37
CA ASP A 286 -38.09 27.02 -1.73
C ASP A 286 -36.57 27.21 -1.86
N PHE A 287 -35.83 26.12 -2.09
CA PHE A 287 -34.36 26.14 -2.22
C PHE A 287 -33.87 25.42 -3.48
N PHE A 288 -34.77 25.12 -4.43
CA PHE A 288 -34.48 24.24 -5.55
C PHE A 288 -33.28 24.70 -6.37
N VAL A 289 -33.15 26.01 -6.65
CA VAL A 289 -32.08 26.53 -7.51
C VAL A 289 -30.70 26.44 -6.85
N VAL A 290 -30.58 26.88 -5.60
CA VAL A 290 -29.31 26.82 -4.85
C VAL A 290 -28.90 25.37 -4.62
N TRP A 291 -29.84 24.55 -4.16
CA TRP A 291 -29.62 23.12 -3.93
C TRP A 291 -29.22 22.40 -5.22
N ARG A 292 -29.90 22.65 -6.35
CA ARG A 292 -29.59 22.06 -7.66
C ARG A 292 -28.18 22.43 -8.12
N THR A 293 -27.77 23.69 -7.98
CA THR A 293 -26.44 24.14 -8.39
C THR A 293 -25.34 23.49 -7.55
N ASP A 294 -25.50 23.45 -6.22
CA ASP A 294 -24.54 22.80 -5.31
C ASP A 294 -24.44 21.29 -5.55
N MET A 295 -25.58 20.65 -5.80
CA MET A 295 -25.69 19.24 -6.15
C MET A 295 -24.96 18.97 -7.47
N TRP A 296 -25.22 19.78 -8.51
CA TRP A 296 -24.58 19.66 -9.83
C TRP A 296 -23.06 19.78 -9.75
N ALA A 297 -22.57 20.78 -9.02
CA ALA A 297 -21.14 20.96 -8.84
C ALA A 297 -20.50 19.79 -8.06
N THR A 298 -21.20 19.28 -7.05
CA THR A 298 -20.77 18.10 -6.28
C THR A 298 -20.76 16.83 -7.13
N ALA A 299 -21.77 16.62 -7.98
CA ALA A 299 -21.80 15.49 -8.90
C ALA A 299 -20.68 15.57 -9.94
N ASN A 300 -20.40 16.75 -10.49
CA ASN A 300 -19.25 16.93 -11.40
C ASN A 300 -17.91 16.68 -10.71
N GLN A 301 -17.84 16.86 -9.39
CA GLN A 301 -16.66 16.46 -8.63
C GLN A 301 -16.61 14.95 -8.42
N PHE A 302 -17.71 14.31 -8.06
CA PHE A 302 -17.78 12.88 -7.80
C PHE A 302 -17.62 12.04 -9.08
N LEU A 303 -18.22 12.49 -10.19
CA LEU A 303 -18.16 11.85 -11.48
C LEU A 303 -16.93 12.27 -12.27
N VAL A 304 -16.52 11.41 -13.18
CA VAL A 304 -15.45 11.63 -14.15
C VAL A 304 -15.93 12.58 -15.24
N SER A 305 -15.24 13.73 -15.34
CA SER A 305 -15.49 14.73 -16.39
C SER A 305 -14.40 14.78 -17.48
N SER A 306 -13.26 14.10 -17.27
CA SER A 306 -12.15 14.05 -18.23
C SER A 306 -11.25 12.83 -17.99
N TYR A 307 -10.38 12.46 -18.92
CA TYR A 307 -9.42 11.36 -18.71
C TYR A 307 -8.37 11.65 -17.62
N VAL A 308 -7.99 12.92 -17.45
CA VAL A 308 -7.10 13.32 -16.34
C VAL A 308 -7.82 13.18 -15.01
N ASP A 309 -9.10 13.54 -14.98
CA ASP A 309 -9.96 13.33 -13.82
C ASP A 309 -10.16 11.84 -13.52
N LEU A 310 -10.37 11.00 -14.54
CA LEU A 310 -10.37 9.54 -14.39
C LEU A 310 -9.06 9.07 -13.75
N ALA A 311 -7.91 9.42 -14.32
CA ALA A 311 -6.61 9.01 -13.81
C ALA A 311 -6.43 9.41 -12.34
N SER A 312 -6.77 10.65 -11.98
CA SER A 312 -6.67 11.15 -10.61
C SER A 312 -7.61 10.43 -9.62
N LYS A 313 -8.83 10.06 -10.04
CA LYS A 313 -9.77 9.30 -9.19
C LYS A 313 -9.37 7.84 -9.01
N MET A 314 -8.68 7.27 -10.00
CA MET A 314 -8.18 5.89 -9.94
C MET A 314 -6.86 5.78 -9.17
N MET A 315 -6.14 6.90 -9.00
CA MET A 315 -4.79 6.94 -8.44
C MET A 315 -4.66 6.25 -7.08
N PRO A 316 -5.54 6.48 -6.07
CA PRO A 316 -5.42 5.83 -4.76
C PRO A 316 -5.46 4.29 -4.82
N GLY A 317 -6.19 3.72 -5.79
CA GLY A 317 -6.21 2.28 -6.01
C GLY A 317 -4.90 1.77 -6.59
N VAL A 318 -4.31 2.55 -7.49
CA VAL A 318 -3.08 2.17 -8.19
C VAL A 318 -1.86 2.33 -7.29
N THR A 319 -1.74 3.43 -6.54
CA THR A 319 -0.60 3.71 -5.63
C THR A 319 -0.48 2.66 -4.54
N LEU A 320 -1.59 2.28 -3.89
CA LEU A 320 -1.58 1.25 -2.85
C LEU A 320 -1.08 -0.11 -3.38
N LEU A 321 -1.45 -0.49 -4.61
CA LEU A 321 -0.94 -1.71 -5.25
C LEU A 321 0.57 -1.62 -5.53
N PHE A 322 1.03 -0.51 -6.10
CA PHE A 322 2.45 -0.30 -6.40
C PHE A 322 3.31 -0.23 -5.14
N GLY A 323 2.81 0.41 -4.09
CA GLY A 323 3.50 0.53 -2.81
C GLY A 323 3.75 -0.84 -2.16
N LEU A 324 2.74 -1.71 -2.12
CA LEU A 324 2.93 -3.08 -1.63
C LEU A 324 3.86 -3.90 -2.54
N TRP A 325 3.72 -3.77 -3.87
CA TRP A 325 4.59 -4.47 -4.82
C TRP A 325 6.06 -4.08 -4.69
N SER A 326 6.34 -2.78 -4.60
CA SER A 326 7.67 -2.21 -4.40
C SER A 326 8.29 -2.79 -3.13
N MET A 327 7.54 -2.81 -2.03
CA MET A 327 7.99 -3.35 -0.75
C MET A 327 8.31 -4.86 -0.81
N GLN A 328 7.52 -5.65 -1.54
CA GLN A 328 7.77 -7.08 -1.72
C GLN A 328 9.06 -7.33 -2.53
N ARG A 329 9.38 -6.42 -3.46
CA ARG A 329 10.54 -6.52 -4.35
C ARG A 329 11.84 -6.04 -3.72
N SER A 330 11.81 -4.97 -2.91
CA SER A 330 12.97 -4.43 -2.19
C SER A 330 13.47 -5.32 -1.04
N ARG A 331 13.09 -6.61 -0.99
CA ARG A 331 13.68 -7.59 -0.07
C ARG A 331 15.19 -7.65 -0.35
N PRO A 332 16.06 -7.36 0.62
CA PRO A 332 17.49 -7.49 0.42
C PRO A 332 17.81 -8.94 0.06
N SER A 333 18.36 -9.15 -1.13
CA SER A 333 18.87 -10.43 -1.65
C SER A 333 19.98 -11.05 -0.78
N THR A 334 20.44 -10.34 0.24
CA THR A 334 21.53 -10.73 1.13
C THR A 334 21.12 -11.60 2.33
N VAL A 335 19.83 -11.88 2.54
CA VAL A 335 19.34 -12.65 3.71
C VAL A 335 19.02 -14.11 3.36
N VAL A 336 19.89 -14.77 2.59
CA VAL A 336 19.79 -16.23 2.34
C VAL A 336 20.76 -17.04 3.21
N ASN A 337 21.72 -16.43 3.92
CA ASN A 337 22.72 -17.16 4.72
C ASN A 337 22.64 -16.92 6.22
N LEU A 338 21.44 -16.86 6.79
CA LEU A 338 21.23 -17.15 8.22
C LEU A 338 20.05 -18.10 8.38
N ARG A 339 20.24 -19.34 7.91
CA ARG A 339 19.60 -20.48 8.58
C ARG A 339 20.32 -20.63 9.91
N LEU A 340 19.66 -20.20 10.98
CA LEU A 340 19.88 -20.81 12.29
C LEU A 340 19.52 -22.29 12.13
N VAL A 341 20.55 -23.12 12.24
CA VAL A 341 20.43 -24.51 12.63
C VAL A 341 19.56 -24.54 13.88
N LEU A 342 18.37 -25.13 13.74
CA LEU A 342 17.65 -25.78 14.84
C LEU A 342 17.46 -27.23 14.42
#